data_AF-A0A2V9PZ95-F1
#
_entry.id   AF-A0A2V9PZ95-F1
#
_cell.length_a   1.000
_cell.length_b   1.000
_cell.length_c   1.000
_cell.angle_alpha   90.00
_cell.angle_beta   90.00
_cell.angle_gamma   90.00
#
_symmetry.space_group_name_H-M   'P 1'
#
loop_
_entity.id
_entity.type
_entity.pdbx_description
1 polymer ?
#
loop_
_entity_poly.entity_id
_entity_poly.type
_entity_poly.pdbx_seq_one_letter_code
_entity_poly.pdbx_strand_id
1 'polypeptide(L)'
;MGYKPTIIFDTSAINRVAGEQDSCAVLAGLRSGFLVRVMTNNFYEMAATSSPERRTQLISFATRLSSIGECIFPFIGATVGSVVRQERGSPY
;
A
#
# COMPACT_ATOMS: atom_id res chain seq x y z
N MET A 1 18.18 -8.02 18.98
CA MET A 1 17.66 -7.16 17.90
C MET A 1 16.47 -6.41 18.45
N GLY A 2 16.48 -5.07 18.40
CA GLY A 2 15.37 -4.26 18.93
C GLY A 2 14.10 -4.46 18.11
N TYR A 3 12.95 -4.51 18.80
CA TYR A 3 11.64 -4.55 18.16
C TYR A 3 11.47 -3.31 17.27
N LYS A 4 11.25 -3.51 15.96
CA LYS A 4 10.79 -2.45 15.06
C LYS A 4 9.26 -2.50 14.97
N PRO A 5 8.55 -1.41 15.28
CA PRO A 5 7.10 -1.35 15.05
C PRO A 5 6.79 -1.59 13.57
N THR A 6 5.69 -2.30 13.31
CA THR A 6 5.24 -2.62 11.95
C THR A 6 4.24 -1.57 11.49
N ILE A 7 4.38 -1.09 10.25
CA ILE A 7 3.43 -0.19 9.61
C ILE A 7 2.91 -0.83 8.32
N ILE A 8 1.59 -0.84 8.14
CA ILE A 8 0.93 -1.20 6.89
C ILE A 8 0.22 0.03 6.38
N PHE A 9 0.43 0.35 5.11
CA PHE A 9 -0.25 1.48 4.47
C PHE A 9 -1.50 1.04 3.74
N ASP A 10 -2.58 1.80 3.95
CA ASP A 10 -3.68 1.81 3.01
C ASP A 10 -3.26 2.49 1.69
N THR A 11 -3.91 2.15 0.58
CA THR A 11 -3.60 2.71 -0.74
C THR A 11 -3.78 4.24 -0.76
N SER A 12 -4.77 4.78 -0.03
CA SER A 12 -4.99 6.23 0.06
C SER A 12 -3.80 6.97 0.70
N ALA A 13 -3.13 6.35 1.67
CA ALA A 13 -1.94 6.90 2.31
C ALA A 13 -0.75 6.91 1.35
N ILE A 14 -0.53 5.81 0.61
CA ILE A 14 0.52 5.73 -0.41
C ILE A 14 0.26 6.77 -1.51
N ASN A 15 -0.99 6.92 -1.93
CA ASN A 15 -1.41 7.93 -2.88
C ASN A 15 -0.98 9.33 -2.43
N ARG A 16 -1.32 9.73 -1.20
CA ARG A 16 -0.97 11.06 -0.69
C ARG A 16 0.55 11.25 -0.67
N VAL A 17 1.29 10.34 -0.05
CA VAL A 17 2.76 10.47 0.12
C VAL A 17 3.50 10.48 -1.22
N ALA A 18 3.07 9.69 -2.21
CA ALA A 18 3.72 9.65 -3.52
C ALA A 18 3.64 10.99 -4.27
N GLY A 19 2.68 11.87 -3.93
CA GLY A 19 2.54 13.21 -4.51
C GLY A 19 3.34 14.30 -3.80
N GLU A 20 3.90 14.03 -2.62
CA GLU A 20 4.60 15.02 -1.81
C GLU A 20 6.04 15.22 -2.30
N GLN A 21 6.51 16.48 -2.27
CA GLN A 21 7.90 16.83 -2.63
C GLN A 21 8.92 16.09 -1.74
N ASP A 22 8.57 15.83 -0.48
CA ASP A 22 9.43 15.20 0.53
C ASP A 22 9.28 13.67 0.62
N SER A 23 8.69 13.03 -0.38
CA SER A 23 8.48 11.57 -0.40
C SER A 23 9.76 10.75 -0.17
N CYS A 24 10.93 11.26 -0.57
CA CYS A 24 12.24 10.66 -0.28
C CYS A 24 12.61 10.70 1.21
N ALA A 25 12.34 11.81 1.89
CA ALA A 25 12.60 11.94 3.33
C ALA A 25 11.68 11.00 4.13
N VAL A 26 10.42 10.87 3.71
CA VAL A 26 9.47 9.90 4.29
C VAL A 26 10.00 8.47 4.15
N LEU A 27 10.47 8.07 2.96
CA LEU A 27 11.06 6.73 2.76
C LEU A 27 12.27 6.48 3.68
N ALA A 28 13.14 7.47 3.86
CA ALA A 28 14.30 7.35 4.74
C ALA A 28 13.89 7.16 6.21
N GLY A 29 12.92 7.92 6.69
CA GLY A 29 12.37 7.79 8.04
C GLY A 29 11.67 6.44 8.28
N LEU A 30 10.92 5.96 7.29
CA LEU A 30 10.28 4.65 7.36
C LEU A 30 11.31 3.52 7.44
N ARG A 31 12.36 3.56 6.62
CA ARG A 31 13.43 2.56 6.61
C ARG A 31 14.18 2.47 7.94
N SER A 32 14.43 3.62 8.59
CA SER A 32 15.17 3.65 9.85
C SER A 32 14.34 3.12 11.01
N GLY A 33 13.07 3.54 11.12
CA GLY A 33 12.24 3.32 12.31
C GLY A 33 11.30 2.12 12.28
N PHE A 34 10.90 1.63 11.10
CA PHE A 34 9.75 0.70 10.98
C PHE A 34 10.08 -0.55 10.17
N LEU A 35 9.30 -1.60 10.40
CA LEU A 35 9.09 -2.67 9.43
C LEU A 35 7.91 -2.26 8.55
N VAL A 36 8.20 -1.89 7.29
CA VAL A 36 7.17 -1.46 6.34
C VAL A 36 6.54 -2.68 5.67
N ARG A 37 5.21 -2.69 5.56
CA ARG A 37 4.46 -3.70 4.82
C ARG A 37 3.54 -3.03 3.80
N VAL A 38 3.57 -3.54 2.58
CA VAL A 38 2.68 -3.16 1.47
C VAL A 38 1.85 -4.37 1.10
N MET A 39 0.57 -4.19 0.82
CA MET A 39 -0.32 -5.28 0.38
C MET A 39 -0.36 -5.35 -1.15
N THR A 40 -0.53 -6.55 -1.70
CA THR A 40 -0.73 -6.69 -3.16
C THR A 40 -1.96 -5.93 -3.66
N ASN A 41 -3.00 -5.78 -2.83
CA ASN A 41 -4.16 -4.94 -3.16
C ASN A 41 -3.79 -3.47 -3.40
N ASN A 42 -2.76 -2.94 -2.73
CA ASN A 42 -2.30 -1.58 -3.01
C ASN A 42 -1.85 -1.46 -4.47
N PHE A 43 -1.12 -2.45 -5.00
CA PHE A 43 -0.69 -2.46 -6.40
C PHE A 43 -1.86 -2.61 -7.37
N TYR A 44 -2.87 -3.43 -7.06
CA TYR A 44 -4.07 -3.56 -7.89
C TYR A 44 -4.84 -2.24 -7.98
N GLU A 45 -5.05 -1.55 -6.86
CA GLU A 45 -5.74 -0.26 -6.83
C GLU A 45 -4.94 0.83 -7.57
N MET A 46 -3.61 0.83 -7.45
CA MET A 46 -2.75 1.73 -8.23
C MET A 46 -2.78 1.41 -9.72
N ALA A 47 -2.78 0.14 -10.10
CA ALA A 47 -2.89 -0.28 -11.49
C ALA A 47 -4.22 0.15 -12.13
N ALA A 48 -5.30 0.20 -11.34
CA ALA A 48 -6.61 0.71 -11.75
C ALA A 48 -6.67 2.26 -11.90
N THR A 49 -5.60 2.99 -11.55
CA THR A 49 -5.53 4.44 -11.73
C THR A 49 -5.60 4.82 -13.21
N SER A 50 -6.51 5.73 -13.56
CA SER A 50 -6.80 6.10 -14.96
C SER A 50 -5.66 6.84 -15.65
N SER A 51 -5.03 7.83 -14.99
CA SER A 51 -3.89 8.56 -15.57
C SER A 51 -2.64 7.66 -15.63
N PRO A 52 -2.06 7.44 -16.82
CA PRO A 52 -0.84 6.64 -16.97
C PRO A 52 0.35 7.18 -16.20
N GLU A 53 0.52 8.51 -16.17
CA GLU A 53 1.61 9.20 -15.49
C GLU A 53 1.49 8.98 -13.98
N ARG A 54 0.28 9.21 -13.45
CA ARG A 54 0.00 9.03 -12.03
C ARG A 54 0.16 7.57 -11.62
N ARG A 55 -0.36 6.64 -12.42
CA ARG A 55 -0.18 5.20 -12.20
C ARG A 55 1.29 4.81 -12.12
N THR A 56 2.12 5.31 -13.04
CA THR A 56 3.55 5.05 -13.06
C THR A 56 4.24 5.58 -11.80
N GLN A 57 3.91 6.80 -11.38
CA GLN A 57 4.42 7.40 -10.15
C GLN A 57 4.06 6.57 -8.91
N LEU A 58 2.80 6.15 -8.80
CA LEU A 58 2.31 5.36 -7.67
C LEU A 58 2.97 3.98 -7.58
N ILE A 59 3.02 3.26 -8.71
CA ILE A 59 3.67 1.94 -8.77
C ILE A 59 5.16 2.06 -8.44
N SER A 60 5.85 3.09 -8.95
CA SER A 60 7.26 3.34 -8.64
C SER A 60 7.48 3.58 -7.15
N PHE A 61 6.63 4.41 -6.52
CA PHE A 61 6.72 4.69 -5.09
C PHE A 61 6.38 3.47 -4.23
N ALA A 62 5.32 2.72 -4.56
CA ALA A 62 4.97 1.49 -3.86
C ALA A 62 6.06 0.40 -3.99
N THR A 63 6.71 0.32 -5.15
CA THR A 63 7.86 -0.56 -5.37
C THR A 63 9.01 -0.18 -4.44
N ARG A 64 9.31 1.12 -4.30
CA ARG A 64 10.32 1.61 -3.34
C ARG A 64 9.95 1.30 -1.90
N LEU A 65 8.68 1.47 -1.49
CA LEU A 65 8.21 1.06 -0.17
C LEU A 65 8.39 -0.44 0.08
N SER A 66 8.04 -1.29 -0.89
CA SER A 66 8.26 -2.74 -0.76
C SER A 66 9.74 -3.12 -0.71
N SER A 67 10.63 -2.34 -1.35
CA SER A 67 12.08 -2.60 -1.33
C SER A 67 12.73 -2.36 0.04
N ILE A 68 12.10 -1.55 0.90
CA ILE A 68 12.57 -1.28 2.27
C ILE A 68 11.82 -2.10 3.34
N GLY A 69 10.93 -2.99 2.91
CA GLY A 69 10.01 -3.73 3.78
C GLY A 69 9.59 -5.06 3.18
N GLU A 70 8.33 -5.45 3.41
CA GLU A 70 7.73 -6.69 2.89
C GLU A 70 6.51 -6.37 2.02
N CYS A 71 6.29 -7.19 0.99
CA CYS A 71 5.01 -7.22 0.28
C CYS A 71 4.22 -8.44 0.75
N ILE A 72 3.01 -8.20 1.28
CA ILE A 72 2.16 -9.25 1.84
C ILE A 72 0.93 -9.49 0.96
N PHE A 73 0.54 -10.76 0.86
CA PHE A 73 -0.64 -11.18 0.13
C PHE A 73 -1.83 -11.29 1.09
N PRO A 74 -3.02 -10.82 0.71
CA PRO A 74 -4.21 -11.01 1.52
C PRO A 74 -4.54 -12.50 1.61
N PHE A 75 -4.98 -12.93 2.79
CA PHE A 75 -5.46 -14.28 3.00
C PHE A 75 -6.73 -14.50 2.17
N ILE A 76 -6.65 -15.39 1.17
CA ILE A 76 -7.71 -15.64 0.17
C ILE A 76 -9.08 -15.87 0.81
N GLY A 77 -9.15 -16.59 1.94
CA GLY A 77 -10.41 -16.86 2.64
C GLY A 77 -11.11 -15.61 3.19
N ALA A 78 -10.37 -14.58 3.59
CA ALA A 78 -10.94 -13.30 4.06
C ALA A 78 -11.37 -12.41 2.88
N THR A 79 -10.64 -12.44 1.77
CA THR A 79 -10.94 -11.65 0.57
C THR A 79 -12.27 -12.08 -0.06
N VAL A 80 -12.52 -13.39 -0.20
CA VAL A 80 -13.78 -13.92 -0.75
C VAL A 80 -14.98 -13.51 0.12
N GLY A 81 -14.85 -13.59 1.45
CA GLY A 81 -15.92 -13.19 2.37
C GLY A 81 -16.28 -11.70 2.26
N SER A 82 -15.30 -10.84 2.03
CA SER A 82 -15.49 -9.39 1.87
C SER A 82 -16.08 -9.01 0.51
N VAL A 83 -15.61 -9.64 -0.59
CA VAL A 83 -16.14 -9.42 -1.94
C VAL A 83 -17.61 -9.86 -2.04
N VAL A 84 -17.95 -11.03 -1.49
CA VAL A 84 -19.34 -11.52 -1.47
C VAL A 84 -20.26 -10.60 -0.67
N ARG A 85 -19.75 -9.93 0.38
CA ARG A 85 -20.53 -8.93 1.13
C ARG A 85 -20.71 -7.62 0.35
N GLN A 86 -19.71 -7.20 -0.40
CA GLN A 86 -19.75 -5.97 -1.19
C GLN A 86 -20.71 -6.08 -2.39
N GLU A 87 -20.73 -7.22 -3.09
CA GLU A 87 -21.65 -7.45 -4.22
C GLU A 87 -23.12 -7.60 -3.81
N ARG A 88 -23.38 -7.99 -2.56
CA ARG A 88 -24.74 -8.18 -2.05
C ARG A 88 -25.41 -6.91 -1.52
N GLY A 89 -24.72 -5.77 -1.51
CA GLY A 89 -25.21 -4.53 -0.92
C GLY A 89 -25.41 -4.67 0.59
N SER A 90 -24.58 -4.01 1.39
CA SER A 90 -24.84 -3.90 2.83
C SER A 90 -26.22 -3.27 3.07
N PRO A 91 -27.13 -3.89 3.84
CA PRO A 91 -28.38 -3.27 4.27
C PRO A 91 -28.23 -2.49 5.60
N TYR A 92 -27.01 -2.08 5.95
CA TYR A 92 -26.73 -1.18 7.07
C TYR A 92 -26.00 0.06 6.56
#